data_AF-A0A3S1CL81-F1
#
_entry.id   AF-A0A3S1CL81-F1
#
_cell.length_a   1.000
_cell.length_b   1.000
_cell.length_c   1.000
_cell.angle_alpha   90.00
_cell.angle_beta   90.00
_cell.angle_gamma   90.00
#
_symmetry.space_group_name_H-M   'P 1'
#
loop_
_entity.id
_entity.type
_entity.pdbx_description
1 polymer ?
#
loop_
_entity_poly.entity_id
_entity_poly.type
_entity_poly.pdbx_seq_one_letter_code
_entity_poly.pdbx_strand_id
1 'polypeptide(L)' 'MKKILAILLILPSLSFSKSPSSEVVSSPWEAIPSPAWGVGLYRLSVPHGWLVYTGGGTTATTVFVPDEDHEWILNPVTN' A
#
# COMPACT_ATOMS: atom_id res chain seq x y z
N MET A 1 62.85 0.21 5.03
CA MET A 1 61.84 0.02 3.97
C MET A 1 60.47 0.27 4.59
N LYS A 2 60.00 1.51 4.51
CA LYS A 2 58.66 1.95 4.94
C LYS A 2 57.81 2.07 3.69
N LYS A 3 56.49 1.90 3.81
CA LYS A 3 55.41 2.14 2.82
C LYS A 3 54.72 0.89 2.26
N ILE A 4 54.23 -0.01 3.12
CA ILE A 4 53.05 -0.83 2.78
C ILE A 4 52.20 -0.97 4.05
N LEU A 5 51.60 0.13 4.52
CA LEU A 5 50.60 0.06 5.59
C LEU A 5 49.68 1.29 5.55
N ALA A 6 49.05 1.54 4.40
CA ALA A 6 48.13 2.68 4.26
C ALA A 6 46.95 2.44 3.31
N ILE A 7 46.69 1.19 2.90
CA ILE A 7 45.62 0.89 1.92
C ILE A 7 44.34 0.38 2.61
N LEU A 8 44.36 0.04 3.91
CA LEU A 8 43.19 -0.51 4.59
C LEU A 8 42.20 0.52 5.19
N LEU A 9 42.48 1.82 5.09
CA LEU A 9 41.69 2.88 5.75
C LEU A 9 40.70 3.60 4.82
N ILE A 10 40.55 3.16 3.57
CA ILE A 10 39.64 3.78 2.59
C ILE A 10 38.66 2.75 2.02
N LEU A 11 38.14 1.86 2.87
CA LEU A 11 36.81 1.32 2.58
C LEU A 11 35.83 2.35 3.14
N PRO A 12 35.19 3.20 2.29
CA PRO A 12 34.01 3.90 2.73
C PRO A 12 33.09 2.79 3.19
N SER A 13 32.67 2.87 4.45
CA SER A 13 31.64 2.03 5.02
C SER A 13 30.59 1.83 3.93
N LEU A 14 30.45 0.59 3.45
CA LEU A 14 29.23 0.15 2.80
C LEU A 14 28.17 0.24 3.89
N SER A 15 27.74 1.47 4.16
CA SER A 15 26.51 1.76 4.84
C SER A 15 25.49 1.11 3.94
N PHE A 16 25.10 -0.11 4.32
CA PHE A 16 23.77 -0.60 4.07
C PHE A 16 22.86 0.52 4.59
N SER A 17 22.53 1.46 3.69
CA SER A 17 21.35 2.27 3.86
C SER A 17 20.28 1.22 4.05
N LYS A 18 19.79 1.13 5.29
CA LYS A 18 18.58 0.39 5.58
C LYS A 18 17.57 1.01 4.63
N SER A 19 17.31 0.30 3.53
CA SER A 19 16.23 0.66 2.62
C SER A 19 15.08 0.99 3.54
N PRO A 20 14.44 2.17 3.43
CA PRO A 20 13.19 2.38 4.14
C PRO A 20 12.40 1.12 3.82
N SER A 21 12.10 0.35 4.88
CA SER A 21 11.28 -0.83 4.76
C SER A 21 10.13 -0.37 3.88
N SER A 22 9.89 -1.08 2.77
CA SER A 22 8.65 -0.89 2.03
C SER A 22 7.56 -1.03 3.08
N GLU A 23 7.11 0.09 3.63
CA GLU A 23 5.83 0.18 4.26
C GLU A 23 4.93 -0.23 3.13
N VAL A 24 4.45 -1.47 3.21
CA VAL A 24 3.36 -1.94 2.39
C VAL A 24 2.24 -0.99 2.79
N VAL A 25 2.11 0.11 2.05
CA VAL A 25 0.97 1.01 2.16
C VAL A 25 -0.20 0.10 1.86
N SER A 26 -0.85 -0.38 2.92
CA SER A 26 -2.03 -1.21 2.81
C SER A 26 -3.03 -0.36 2.04
N SER A 27 -3.41 -0.81 0.85
CA SER A 27 -4.44 -0.16 0.07
C SER A 27 -5.63 0.12 0.98
N PRO A 28 -6.19 1.34 1.02
CA PRO A 28 -7.34 1.64 1.86
C PRO A 28 -8.62 0.91 1.38
N TRP A 29 -8.53 0.24 0.24
CA TRP A 29 -9.59 -0.60 -0.31
C TRP A 29 -9.64 -1.96 0.40
N GLU A 30 -10.80 -2.25 0.98
CA GLU A 30 -11.12 -3.55 1.56
C GLU A 30 -11.67 -4.48 0.46
N ALA A 31 -11.05 -5.65 0.28
CA ALA A 31 -11.59 -6.67 -0.61
C ALA A 31 -12.84 -7.29 0.03
N ILE A 32 -13.92 -7.42 -0.75
CA ILE A 32 -15.16 -8.06 -0.31
C ILE A 32 -15.47 -9.29 -1.16
N PRO A 33 -16.24 -10.27 -0.63
CA PRO A 33 -16.62 -11.46 -1.40
C PRO A 33 -17.34 -11.08 -2.69
N SER A 34 -16.86 -11.62 -3.80
CA SER A 34 -17.52 -11.49 -5.09
C SER A 34 -18.45 -12.68 -5.35
N PRO A 35 -19.71 -12.45 -5.75
CA PRO A 35 -20.60 -13.54 -6.16
C PRO A 35 -20.23 -14.12 -7.54
N ALA A 36 -19.36 -13.44 -8.30
CA ALA A 36 -18.96 -13.82 -9.65
C ALA A 36 -17.48 -14.22 -9.71
N TRP A 37 -17.22 -15.40 -10.27
CA TRP A 37 -15.86 -15.92 -10.44
C TRP A 37 -15.06 -15.05 -11.41
N GLY A 38 -13.81 -14.75 -11.05
CA GLY A 38 -12.92 -13.91 -11.87
C GLY A 38 -13.23 -12.41 -11.82
N VAL A 39 -14.17 -11.98 -10.97
CA VAL A 39 -14.48 -10.57 -10.73
C VAL A 39 -13.96 -10.17 -9.35
N GLY A 40 -13.06 -9.19 -9.32
CA GLY A 40 -12.63 -8.54 -8.08
C GLY A 40 -13.67 -7.53 -7.61
N LEU A 41 -13.93 -7.51 -6.32
CA LEU A 41 -14.80 -6.52 -5.66
C LEU A 41 -14.06 -5.93 -4.47
N TYR A 42 -14.00 -4.60 -4.44
CA TYR A 42 -13.31 -3.84 -3.41
C TYR A 42 -14.16 -2.64 -3.01
N ARG A 43 -14.14 -2.28 -1.73
CA ARG A 43 -14.85 -1.10 -1.24
C ARG A 43 -13.90 -0.15 -0.51
N LEU A 44 -14.19 1.13 -0.56
CA LEU A 44 -13.53 2.18 0.18
C LEU A 44 -14.59 3.02 0.87
N SER A 45 -14.47 3.17 2.20
CA SER A 45 -15.31 4.07 2.99
C SER A 45 -15.03 5.51 2.58
N VAL A 46 -16.09 6.30 2.37
CA VAL A 46 -16.05 7.74 2.07
C VAL A 46 -17.15 8.45 2.87
N PRO A 47 -17.19 9.79 2.98
CA PRO A 47 -18.28 10.43 3.72
C PRO A 47 -19.60 10.13 3.01
N HIS A 48 -20.64 9.82 3.78
CA HIS A 48 -21.99 9.56 3.27
C HIS A 48 -22.07 8.36 2.31
N GLY A 49 -21.12 7.41 2.35
CA GLY A 49 -21.20 6.25 1.47
C GLY A 49 -19.94 5.40 1.32
N TRP A 50 -19.95 4.67 0.22
CA TRP A 50 -18.88 3.78 -0.20
C TRP A 50 -18.55 4.01 -1.67
N LEU A 51 -17.27 3.96 -2.01
CA LEU A 51 -16.84 3.68 -3.37
C LEU A 51 -16.69 2.17 -3.52
N VAL A 52 -17.37 1.58 -4.49
CA VAL A 52 -17.25 0.16 -4.81
C VAL A 52 -16.58 0.05 -6.17
N TYR A 53 -15.39 -0.52 -6.17
CA TYR A 53 -14.67 -0.89 -7.38
C TYR A 53 -14.99 -2.34 -7.73
N THR A 54 -15.33 -2.58 -8.99
CA THR A 54 -15.51 -3.92 -9.53
C THR A 54 -14.83 -4.05 -10.88
N GLY A 55 -14.19 -5.19 -11.13
CA GLY A 55 -13.54 -5.42 -12.41
C GLY A 55 -13.23 -6.89 -12.67
N GLY A 56 -13.23 -7.25 -13.95
CA GLY A 56 -12.91 -8.58 -14.44
C GLY A 56 -12.31 -8.49 -15.85
N GLY A 57 -11.20 -9.19 -16.07
CA GLY A 57 -10.46 -9.12 -17.33
C GLY A 57 -9.96 -7.70 -17.62
N THR A 58 -10.39 -7.11 -18.73
CA THR A 58 -10.00 -5.75 -19.17
C THR A 58 -11.02 -4.67 -18.83
N THR A 59 -12.12 -5.01 -18.15
CA THR A 59 -13.18 -4.06 -17.79
C THR A 59 -13.21 -3.85 -16.29
N ALA A 60 -13.30 -2.58 -15.89
CA ALA A 60 -13.49 -2.19 -14.51
C ALA A 60 -14.36 -0.95 -14.42
N THR A 61 -15.03 -0.79 -13.29
CA THR A 61 -15.83 0.40 -12.96
C THR A 61 -15.78 0.68 -11.47
N THR A 62 -16.06 1.94 -11.12
CA THR A 62 -16.23 2.38 -9.75
C THR A 62 -17.59 3.04 -9.63
N VAL A 63 -18.37 2.62 -8.64
CA VAL A 63 -19.69 3.19 -8.33
C VAL A 63 -19.69 3.78 -6.93
N PHE A 64 -20.39 4.89 -6.76
CA PHE A 64 -20.68 5.45 -5.45
C PHE A 64 -22.00 4.87 -4.93
N VAL A 65 -21.99 4.36 -3.71
CA VAL A 65 -23.16 3.83 -3.02
C VAL A 65 -23.43 4.71 -1.79
N PRO A 66 -24.54 5.45 -1.76
CA PRO A 66 -24.84 6.34 -0.64
C PRO A 66 -25.19 5.54 0.62
N ASP A 67 -24.70 6.01 1.76
CA ASP A 67 -24.95 5.49 3.10
C ASP A 67 -24.75 6.67 4.08
N GLU A 68 -25.85 7.36 4.41
CA GLU A 68 -25.81 8.62 5.17
C GLU A 68 -25.30 8.47 6.61
N ASP A 69 -25.36 7.25 7.15
CA ASP A 69 -24.85 6.92 8.47
C ASP A 69 -23.37 6.49 8.44
N HIS A 70 -22.74 6.51 7.25
CA HIS A 70 -21.37 6.07 7.03
C HIS A 70 -20.35 7.20 7.22
N GLU A 71 -19.61 7.12 8.33
CA GLU A 71 -18.48 8.00 8.64
C GLU A 71 -17.13 7.31 8.37
N TRP A 72 -16.09 8.09 8.07
CA TRP A 72 -14.76 7.53 7.82
C TRP A 72 -14.21 6.77 9.03
N ILE A 73 -13.82 5.51 8.83
CA ILE A 73 -12.91 4.82 9.74
C ILE A 73 -11.49 5.03 9.22
N LEU A 74 -10.89 6.17 9.55
CA LEU A 74 -9.44 6.34 9.41
C LEU A 74 -8.80 5.52 10.54
N ASN A 75 -8.37 4.28 10.25
CA ASN A 75 -7.47 3.59 11.17
C ASN A 75 -6.19 4.44 11.27
N PRO A 76 -5.84 5.00 12.44
CA PRO A 76 -4.59 5.72 12.56
C PRO A 76 -3.46 4.74 12.26
N VAL A 77 -2.54 5.15 11.37
CA VAL A 77 -1.27 4.45 11.18
C VAL A 77 -0.59 4.43 12.55
N THR A 78 -0.56 3.27 13.21
CA THR A 78 0.19 3.09 14.43
C THR A 78 1.67 3.09 14.06
N ASN A 79 2.35 4.19 14.37
CA ASN A 79 3.81 4.34 14.29
C ASN A 79 4.54 3.30 15.14
#